data_AF-A0A925DP03-F1
#
_entry.id   AF-A0A925DP03-F1
#
_cell.length_a   1.000
_cell.length_b   1.000
_cell.length_c   1.000
_cell.angle_alpha   90.00
_cell.angle_beta   90.00
_cell.angle_gamma   90.00
#
_symmetry.space_group_name_H-M   'P 1'
#
loop_
_entity.id
_entity.type
_entity.pdbx_description
1 polymer ?
#
loop_
_entity_poly.entity_id
_entity_poly.type
_entity_poly.pdbx_seq_one_letter_code
_entity_poly.pdbx_strand_id
1 'polypeptide(L)'
;MKYWNKIANIGVKPGFSNADLRRIQLINKINFFCTGFSFCFIPCAFLFGMKNYVPYQFITGALCLFSFFLSYKGLFTASSLWLIFVLTTNLFYCNTSYHGTGVEHFFFPIAIMPFATIKKKSITYVIVCWCVFGYFLTKYFVGVLPPMGKIEEPQLTIIFSLVLLAAFASVIIIIANLKTANDRFEENLLQQKNLMEEQKMMVEEKQKEILDSIYYARRIQRALITSEMYIKRNLEKLKKDSSEK
;
A
#
# COMPACT_ATOMS: atom_id res chain seq x y z
N MET A 1 -15.66 8.87 16.66
CA MET A 1 -15.25 7.77 15.73
C MET A 1 -16.16 7.55 14.52
N LYS A 2 -17.50 7.69 14.61
CA LYS A 2 -18.42 7.42 13.47
C LYS A 2 -18.11 8.21 12.18
N TYR A 3 -17.83 9.51 12.27
CA TYR A 3 -17.53 10.35 11.09
C TYR A 3 -16.21 9.98 10.41
N TRP A 4 -15.18 9.66 11.20
CA TRP A 4 -13.89 9.24 10.68
C TRP A 4 -13.97 7.95 9.86
N ASN A 5 -14.76 6.97 10.35
CA ASN A 5 -15.02 5.75 9.61
C ASN A 5 -15.80 6.00 8.32
N LYS A 6 -16.71 6.99 8.29
CA LYS A 6 -17.43 7.35 7.08
C LYS A 6 -16.50 7.91 6.00
N ILE A 7 -15.59 8.81 6.37
CA ILE A 7 -14.61 9.42 5.44
C ILE A 7 -13.62 8.36 4.94
N ALA A 8 -13.09 7.53 5.85
CA ALA A 8 -12.11 6.50 5.49
C ALA A 8 -12.71 5.47 4.51
N ASN A 9 -14.00 5.16 4.61
CA ASN A 9 -14.66 4.15 3.79
C ASN A 9 -15.36 4.71 2.53
N ILE A 10 -15.06 5.94 2.11
CA ILE A 10 -15.59 6.49 0.84
C ILE A 10 -15.17 5.60 -0.34
N GLY A 11 -16.16 5.17 -1.13
CA GLY A 11 -15.95 4.35 -2.33
C GLY A 11 -15.61 2.88 -2.08
N VAL A 12 -15.58 2.43 -0.81
CA VAL A 12 -15.33 1.02 -0.47
C VAL A 12 -16.54 0.17 -0.89
N LYS A 13 -16.28 -0.92 -1.61
CA LYS A 13 -17.26 -1.90 -2.09
C LYS A 13 -17.00 -3.26 -1.44
N PRO A 14 -18.03 -4.11 -1.27
CA PRO A 14 -17.83 -5.48 -0.84
C PRO A 14 -16.95 -6.23 -1.87
N GLY A 15 -15.97 -7.01 -1.39
CA GLY A 15 -15.05 -7.78 -2.23
C GLY A 15 -13.59 -7.30 -2.26
N PHE A 16 -13.25 -6.19 -1.59
CA PHE A 16 -11.84 -5.78 -1.45
C PHE A 16 -11.08 -6.67 -0.47
N SER A 17 -9.83 -7.00 -0.81
CA SER A 17 -8.90 -7.62 0.14
C SER A 17 -8.63 -6.69 1.34
N ASN A 18 -8.26 -7.26 2.49
CA ASN A 18 -7.91 -6.47 3.68
C ASN A 18 -6.77 -5.47 3.40
N ALA A 19 -5.81 -5.83 2.54
CA ALA A 19 -4.73 -4.95 2.11
C ALA A 19 -5.24 -3.78 1.25
N ASP A 20 -6.18 -4.05 0.34
CA ASP A 20 -6.80 -3.01 -0.49
C ASP A 20 -7.64 -2.04 0.32
N LEU A 21 -8.42 -2.55 1.27
CA LEU A 21 -9.25 -1.74 2.16
C LEU A 21 -8.40 -0.78 3.00
N ARG A 22 -7.30 -1.27 3.59
CA ARG A 22 -6.36 -0.41 4.33
C ARG A 22 -5.74 0.68 3.45
N ARG A 23 -5.33 0.35 2.22
CA ARG A 23 -4.78 1.32 1.28
C ARG A 23 -5.81 2.38 0.87
N ILE A 24 -7.03 1.96 0.55
CA ILE A 24 -8.13 2.87 0.21
C ILE A 24 -8.42 3.82 1.36
N GLN A 25 -8.50 3.30 2.58
CA GLN A 25 -8.68 4.12 3.77
C GLN A 25 -7.53 5.11 3.97
N LEU A 26 -6.29 4.71 3.70
CA LEU A 26 -5.15 5.61 3.75
C LEU A 26 -5.25 6.73 2.71
N ILE A 27 -5.62 6.41 1.46
CA ILE A 27 -5.83 7.41 0.40
C ILE A 27 -6.89 8.43 0.82
N ASN A 28 -8.04 7.95 1.32
CA ASN A 28 -9.13 8.82 1.74
C ASN A 28 -8.74 9.70 2.95
N LYS A 29 -7.94 9.18 3.88
CA LYS A 29 -7.39 9.96 5.01
C LYS A 29 -6.42 11.04 4.51
N ILE A 30 -5.53 10.70 3.59
CA ILE A 30 -4.59 11.67 3.00
C ILE A 30 -5.35 12.76 2.25
N ASN A 31 -6.32 12.39 1.39
CA ASN A 31 -7.16 13.37 0.69
C ASN A 31 -7.85 14.32 1.67
N PHE A 32 -8.36 13.80 2.79
CA PHE A 32 -9.00 14.62 3.83
C PHE A 32 -8.03 15.60 4.46
N PHE A 33 -6.85 15.14 4.88
CA PHE A 33 -5.84 16.02 5.47
C PHE A 33 -5.33 17.05 4.48
N CYS A 34 -5.02 16.68 3.22
CA CYS A 34 -4.54 17.62 2.21
C CYS A 34 -5.61 18.66 1.84
N THR A 35 -6.87 18.26 1.71
CA THR A 35 -7.97 19.18 1.43
C THR A 35 -8.20 20.12 2.61
N GLY A 36 -8.27 19.59 3.83
CA GLY A 36 -8.42 20.39 5.05
C GLY A 36 -7.27 21.37 5.23
N PHE A 37 -6.03 20.92 5.07
CA PHE A 37 -4.83 21.77 5.12
C PHE A 37 -4.89 22.87 4.06
N SER A 38 -5.36 22.57 2.85
CA SER A 38 -5.49 23.55 1.78
C SER A 38 -6.45 24.68 2.17
N PHE A 39 -7.59 24.38 2.78
CA PHE A 39 -8.54 25.39 3.26
C PHE A 39 -8.05 26.12 4.51
N CYS A 40 -7.41 25.43 5.45
CA CYS A 40 -6.82 26.04 6.65
C CYS A 40 -5.71 27.05 6.32
N PHE A 41 -5.02 26.88 5.19
CA PHE A 41 -3.97 27.80 4.76
C PHE A 41 -4.51 29.15 4.25
N ILE A 42 -5.78 29.22 3.86
CA ILE A 42 -6.41 30.45 3.35
C ILE A 42 -6.42 31.60 4.36
N PRO A 43 -6.95 31.43 5.58
CA PRO A 43 -6.90 32.49 6.60
C PRO A 43 -5.46 32.84 6.98
N CYS A 44 -4.55 31.86 7.05
CA CYS A 44 -3.13 32.12 7.28
C CYS A 44 -2.53 33.00 6.17
N ALA A 45 -2.80 32.68 4.91
CA ALA A 45 -2.32 33.46 3.77
C ALA A 45 -2.84 34.90 3.80
N PHE A 46 -4.08 35.11 4.26
CA PHE A 46 -4.64 36.44 4.44
C PHE A 46 -3.91 37.24 5.55
N LEU A 47 -3.63 36.59 6.69
CA LEU A 47 -2.91 37.21 7.82
C LEU A 47 -1.47 37.60 7.47
N PHE A 48 -0.78 36.81 6.65
CA PHE A 48 0.58 37.08 6.19
C PHE A 48 0.65 38.00 4.94
N GLY A 49 -0.46 38.64 4.56
CA GLY A 49 -0.48 39.60 3.45
C GLY A 49 -0.37 38.97 2.05
N MET A 50 -0.47 37.64 1.92
CA MET A 50 -0.38 36.91 0.65
C MET A 50 -1.70 36.97 -0.14
N LYS A 51 -2.26 38.17 -0.34
CA LYS A 51 -3.60 38.38 -0.94
C LYS A 51 -3.75 37.74 -2.32
N ASN A 52 -2.71 37.81 -3.15
CA ASN A 52 -2.71 37.24 -4.50
C ASN A 52 -2.71 35.69 -4.51
N TYR A 53 -2.33 35.07 -3.39
CA TYR A 53 -2.32 33.62 -3.25
C TYR A 53 -3.69 33.05 -2.85
N VAL A 54 -4.53 33.86 -2.17
CA VAL A 54 -5.80 33.42 -1.61
C VAL A 54 -6.76 32.83 -2.66
N PRO A 55 -7.03 33.50 -3.81
CA PRO A 55 -7.90 32.94 -4.84
C PRO A 55 -7.37 31.62 -5.40
N TYR A 56 -6.05 31.53 -5.59
CA TYR A 56 -5.40 30.31 -6.07
C TYR A 56 -5.56 29.17 -5.06
N GLN A 57 -5.38 29.44 -3.77
CA GLN A 57 -5.55 28.44 -2.71
C GLN A 57 -7.00 27.93 -2.61
N PHE A 58 -8.00 28.79 -2.87
CA PHE A 58 -9.40 28.36 -2.99
C PHE A 58 -9.61 27.38 -4.16
N ILE A 59 -9.04 27.71 -5.32
CA ILE A 59 -9.08 26.85 -6.52
C ILE A 59 -8.41 25.51 -6.22
N THR A 60 -7.21 25.52 -5.62
CA THR A 60 -6.51 24.31 -5.18
C THR A 60 -7.37 23.48 -4.23
N GLY A 61 -8.02 24.10 -3.22
CA GLY A 61 -8.92 23.42 -2.31
C GLY A 61 -10.11 22.75 -3.02
N ALA A 62 -10.70 23.43 -4.01
CA ALA A 62 -11.77 22.88 -4.84
C ALA A 62 -11.28 21.70 -5.71
N LEU A 63 -10.10 21.81 -6.32
CA LEU A 63 -9.48 20.73 -7.09
C LEU A 63 -9.12 19.53 -6.21
N CYS A 64 -8.70 19.76 -4.95
CA CYS A 64 -8.49 18.71 -3.97
C CYS A 64 -9.80 17.97 -3.64
N LEU A 65 -10.95 18.66 -3.56
CA LEU A 65 -12.25 18.00 -3.36
C LEU A 65 -12.61 17.05 -4.50
N PHE A 66 -12.17 17.32 -5.73
CA PHE A 66 -12.37 16.40 -6.86
C PHE A 66 -11.69 15.04 -6.66
N SER A 67 -10.62 14.96 -5.84
CA SER A 67 -10.02 13.67 -5.48
C SER A 67 -11.00 12.75 -4.74
N PHE A 68 -11.90 13.30 -3.92
CA PHE A 68 -12.95 12.53 -3.25
C PHE A 68 -13.97 11.97 -4.21
N PHE A 69 -14.29 12.70 -5.28
CA PHE A 69 -15.18 12.22 -6.32
C PHE A 69 -14.58 11.01 -7.06
N LEU A 70 -13.28 11.05 -7.36
CA LEU A 70 -12.55 9.91 -7.93
C LEU A 70 -12.52 8.72 -6.96
N SER A 71 -12.27 8.96 -5.67
CA SER A 71 -12.35 7.91 -4.64
C SER A 71 -13.75 7.32 -4.54
N TYR A 72 -14.80 8.14 -4.61
CA TYR A 72 -16.20 7.68 -4.57
C TYR A 72 -16.53 6.74 -5.74
N LYS A 73 -16.01 7.03 -6.95
CA LYS A 73 -16.15 6.13 -8.12
C LYS A 73 -15.34 4.83 -8.00
N GLY A 74 -14.49 4.69 -7.00
CA GLY A 74 -13.58 3.55 -6.82
C GLY A 74 -12.27 3.67 -7.63
N LEU A 75 -12.01 4.84 -8.23
CA LEU A 75 -10.80 5.10 -9.02
C LEU A 75 -9.67 5.62 -8.10
N PHE A 76 -9.25 4.80 -7.14
CA PHE A 76 -8.34 5.23 -6.07
C PHE A 76 -6.93 5.62 -6.55
N THR A 77 -6.39 4.91 -7.55
CA THR A 77 -5.10 5.28 -8.13
C THR A 77 -5.18 6.61 -8.86
N ALA A 78 -6.26 6.86 -9.61
CA ALA A 78 -6.49 8.15 -10.26
C ALA A 78 -6.69 9.28 -9.23
N SER A 79 -7.40 9.00 -8.13
CA SER A 79 -7.56 9.93 -7.00
C SER A 79 -6.21 10.36 -6.41
N SER A 80 -5.32 9.40 -6.14
CA SER A 80 -3.98 9.70 -5.61
C SER A 80 -3.12 10.45 -6.62
N LEU A 81 -3.17 10.09 -7.90
CA LEU A 81 -2.44 10.79 -8.98
C LEU A 81 -2.91 12.24 -9.12
N TRP A 82 -4.23 12.44 -9.12
CA TRP A 82 -4.84 13.76 -9.20
C TRP A 82 -4.43 14.63 -8.01
N LEU A 83 -4.47 14.09 -6.80
CA LEU A 83 -4.06 14.83 -5.61
C LEU A 83 -2.59 15.28 -5.72
N ILE A 84 -1.69 14.38 -6.10
CA ILE A 84 -0.27 14.69 -6.23
C ILE A 84 -0.04 15.76 -7.31
N PHE A 85 -0.74 15.66 -8.44
CA PHE A 85 -0.67 16.67 -9.49
C PHE A 85 -1.13 18.05 -9.01
N VAL A 86 -2.28 18.13 -8.33
CA VAL A 86 -2.80 19.38 -7.77
C VAL A 86 -1.83 19.97 -6.74
N LEU A 87 -1.31 19.14 -5.83
CA LEU A 87 -0.36 19.59 -4.80
C LEU A 87 0.96 20.07 -5.40
N THR A 88 1.56 19.34 -6.34
CA THR A 88 2.82 19.75 -6.99
C THR A 88 2.66 21.05 -7.79
N THR A 89 1.53 21.23 -8.48
CA THR A 89 1.20 22.49 -9.16
C THR A 89 1.05 23.63 -8.15
N ASN A 90 0.40 23.36 -7.01
CA ASN A 90 0.24 24.34 -5.95
C ASN A 90 1.56 24.77 -5.32
N LEU A 91 2.48 23.82 -5.07
CA LEU A 91 3.82 24.11 -4.57
C LEU A 91 4.62 24.95 -5.58
N PHE A 92 4.54 24.64 -6.87
CA PHE A 92 5.20 25.40 -7.92
C PHE A 92 4.73 26.86 -7.95
N TYR A 93 3.42 27.08 -7.95
CA TYR A 93 2.85 28.44 -7.95
C TYR A 93 3.18 29.22 -6.68
N CYS A 94 3.09 28.59 -5.50
CA CYS A 94 3.42 29.24 -4.23
C CYS A 94 4.88 29.70 -4.21
N ASN A 95 5.82 28.83 -4.59
CA ASN A 95 7.24 29.13 -4.57
C ASN A 95 7.64 30.21 -5.57
N THR A 96 7.06 30.22 -6.77
CA THR A 96 7.34 31.26 -7.79
C THR A 96 6.69 32.59 -7.45
N SER A 97 5.59 32.59 -6.70
CA SER A 97 4.91 33.82 -6.25
C SER A 97 5.58 34.44 -5.02
N TYR A 98 6.04 33.61 -4.09
CA TYR A 98 6.61 34.01 -2.80
C TYR A 98 7.91 33.25 -2.51
N HIS A 99 9.02 33.92 -2.80
CA HIS A 99 10.36 33.35 -2.64
C HIS A 99 10.73 33.18 -1.16
N GLY A 100 11.48 32.13 -0.85
CA GLY A 100 12.05 31.91 0.50
C GLY A 100 11.08 31.37 1.54
N THR A 101 9.83 31.06 1.20
CA THR A 101 8.83 30.53 2.14
C THR A 101 9.14 29.11 2.64
N GLY A 102 10.03 28.37 1.96
CA GLY A 102 10.39 27.00 2.33
C GLY A 102 9.36 25.95 1.89
N VAL A 103 8.29 26.37 1.18
CA VAL A 103 7.18 25.49 0.78
C VAL A 103 7.65 24.38 -0.17
N GLU A 104 8.76 24.55 -0.88
CA GLU A 104 9.39 23.51 -1.68
C GLU A 104 9.76 22.24 -0.90
N HIS A 105 9.95 22.32 0.43
CA HIS A 105 10.29 21.13 1.23
C HIS A 105 9.12 20.13 1.31
N PHE A 106 7.89 20.54 0.97
CA PHE A 106 6.77 19.62 0.84
C PHE A 106 6.86 18.68 -0.38
N PHE A 107 7.81 18.89 -1.30
CA PHE A 107 8.09 17.90 -2.35
C PHE A 107 8.55 16.55 -1.76
N PHE A 108 9.22 16.53 -0.60
CA PHE A 108 9.67 15.29 0.05
C PHE A 108 8.51 14.38 0.50
N PRO A 109 7.58 14.81 1.36
CA PRO A 109 6.45 13.96 1.75
C PRO A 109 5.55 13.59 0.56
N ILE A 110 5.39 14.48 -0.43
CA ILE A 110 4.64 14.17 -1.66
C ILE A 110 5.34 13.09 -2.50
N ALA A 111 6.68 13.08 -2.56
CA ALA A 111 7.44 12.04 -3.27
C ALA A 111 7.37 10.66 -2.57
N ILE A 112 7.20 10.64 -1.25
CA ILE A 112 7.08 9.38 -0.48
C ILE A 112 5.64 8.82 -0.54
N MET A 113 4.63 9.69 -0.62
CA MET A 113 3.21 9.30 -0.64
C MET A 113 2.86 8.18 -1.65
N PRO A 114 3.33 8.19 -2.92
CA PRO A 114 3.12 7.12 -3.90
C PRO A 114 3.46 5.70 -3.42
N PHE A 115 4.47 5.54 -2.55
CA PHE A 115 4.84 4.22 -2.02
C PHE A 115 3.76 3.63 -1.10
N ALA A 116 2.96 4.49 -0.47
CA ALA A 116 1.87 4.08 0.40
C ALA A 116 0.53 3.90 -0.36
N THR A 117 0.31 4.67 -1.44
CA THR A 117 -1.00 4.76 -2.09
C THR A 117 -1.13 4.01 -3.42
N ILE A 118 -0.03 3.69 -4.11
CA ILE A 118 -0.05 3.12 -5.47
C ILE A 118 0.47 1.68 -5.48
N LYS A 119 -0.31 0.76 -6.07
CA LYS A 119 0.07 -0.66 -6.21
C LYS A 119 1.24 -0.87 -7.17
N LYS A 120 1.21 -0.18 -8.32
CA LYS A 120 2.09 -0.47 -9.45
C LYS A 120 3.40 0.30 -9.29
N LYS A 121 4.49 -0.41 -9.00
CA LYS A 121 5.83 0.16 -8.78
C LYS A 121 6.30 1.08 -9.93
N SER A 122 5.99 0.73 -11.17
CA SER A 122 6.39 1.56 -12.33
C SER A 122 5.77 2.97 -12.27
N ILE A 123 4.50 3.07 -11.87
CA ILE A 123 3.81 4.36 -11.73
C ILE A 123 4.41 5.14 -10.55
N THR A 124 4.71 4.45 -9.44
CA THR A 124 5.37 5.04 -8.27
C THR A 124 6.69 5.73 -8.65
N TYR A 125 7.59 5.04 -9.37
CA TYR A 125 8.86 5.63 -9.78
C TYR A 125 8.69 6.83 -10.72
N VAL A 126 7.74 6.75 -11.68
CA VAL A 126 7.45 7.87 -12.57
C VAL A 126 6.99 9.11 -11.79
N ILE A 127 6.16 8.95 -10.77
CA ILE A 127 5.71 10.09 -9.93
C ILE A 127 6.85 10.63 -9.08
N VAL A 128 7.70 9.76 -8.52
CA VAL A 128 8.87 10.22 -7.75
C VAL A 128 9.77 11.06 -8.66
N CYS A 129 10.05 10.60 -9.88
CA CYS A 129 10.78 11.37 -10.88
C CYS A 129 10.08 12.69 -11.21
N TRP A 130 8.75 12.71 -11.34
CA TRP A 130 7.96 13.93 -11.54
C TRP A 130 8.12 14.92 -10.38
N CYS A 131 8.07 14.45 -9.14
CA CYS A 131 8.25 15.29 -7.95
C CYS A 131 9.68 15.87 -7.88
N VAL A 132 10.69 15.05 -8.16
CA VAL A 132 12.10 15.49 -8.21
C VAL A 132 12.30 16.53 -9.30
N PHE A 133 11.78 16.27 -10.50
CA PHE A 133 11.80 17.23 -11.60
C PHE A 133 11.09 18.53 -11.23
N GLY A 134 9.89 18.45 -10.66
CA GLY A 134 9.12 19.60 -10.19
C GLY A 134 9.86 20.43 -9.14
N TYR A 135 10.60 19.81 -8.23
CA TYR A 135 11.45 20.51 -7.26
C TYR A 135 12.54 21.34 -7.96
N PHE A 136 13.31 20.73 -8.86
CA PHE A 136 14.37 21.43 -9.58
C PHE A 136 13.82 22.51 -10.53
N LEU A 137 12.69 22.23 -11.18
CA LEU A 137 11.99 23.17 -12.03
C LEU A 137 11.57 24.40 -11.22
N THR A 138 10.99 24.20 -10.04
CA THR A 138 10.62 25.29 -9.12
C THR A 138 11.84 26.14 -8.76
N LYS A 139 12.97 25.51 -8.41
CA LYS A 139 14.22 26.24 -8.08
C LYS A 139 14.76 27.04 -9.26
N TYR A 140 14.70 26.49 -10.46
CA TYR A 140 15.10 27.20 -11.67
C TYR A 140 14.24 28.45 -11.89
N PHE A 141 12.91 28.31 -11.84
CA PHE A 141 12.00 29.44 -12.07
C PHE A 141 12.06 30.52 -10.99
N VAL A 142 12.31 30.16 -9.73
CA VAL A 142 12.54 31.14 -8.64
C VAL A 142 13.78 32.01 -8.94
N GLY A 143 14.78 31.50 -9.65
CA GLY A 143 15.94 32.28 -10.08
C GLY A 143 15.67 33.20 -11.28
N VAL A 144 14.62 32.94 -12.05
CA VAL A 144 14.32 33.65 -13.32
C VAL A 144 13.19 34.65 -13.15
N LEU A 145 12.14 34.32 -12.39
CA LEU A 145 10.95 35.14 -12.23
C LEU A 145 11.09 36.08 -11.03
N PRO A 146 10.69 37.36 -11.14
CA PRO A 146 10.59 38.22 -9.97
C PRO A 146 9.43 37.77 -9.07
N PRO A 147 9.57 37.90 -7.73
CA PRO A 147 8.49 37.54 -6.82
C PRO A 147 7.29 38.48 -7.02
N MET A 148 6.09 37.91 -7.09
CA MET A 148 4.85 38.68 -7.25
C MET A 148 4.40 39.38 -5.97
N GLY A 149 4.88 38.92 -4.80
CA GLY A 149 4.64 39.54 -3.51
C GLY A 149 5.92 39.58 -2.68
N LYS A 150 6.12 40.68 -1.95
CA LYS A 150 7.19 40.80 -0.96
C LYS A 150 6.60 40.54 0.43
N ILE A 151 7.17 39.58 1.13
CA ILE A 151 6.88 39.32 2.55
C ILE A 151 7.99 40.00 3.35
N GLU A 152 7.66 40.58 4.50
CA GLU A 152 8.66 41.16 5.40
C GLU A 152 9.59 40.06 5.94
N GLU A 153 10.91 40.33 5.98
CA GLU A 153 11.95 39.41 6.46
C GLU A 153 11.64 38.68 7.80
N PRO A 154 11.13 39.35 8.87
CA PRO A 154 10.79 38.65 10.10
C PRO A 154 9.64 37.65 9.92
N GLN A 155 8.65 38.00 9.11
CA GLN A 155 7.51 37.12 8.83
C GLN A 155 7.94 35.92 7.98
N LEU A 156 8.83 36.15 7.01
CA LEU A 156 9.37 35.12 6.13
C LEU A 156 10.12 34.03 6.93
N THR A 157 10.94 34.44 7.90
CA THR A 157 11.70 33.51 8.76
C THR A 157 10.76 32.62 9.59
N ILE A 158 9.69 33.22 10.15
CA ILE A 158 8.68 32.48 10.91
C ILE A 158 7.96 31.48 10.01
N ILE A 159 7.50 31.91 8.83
CA ILE A 159 6.82 31.04 7.86
C ILE A 159 7.74 29.87 7.46
N PHE A 160 8.99 30.16 7.11
CA PHE A 160 9.98 29.15 6.74
C PHE A 160 10.18 28.11 7.84
N SER A 161 10.35 28.53 9.10
CA SER A 161 10.55 27.60 10.22
C SER A 161 9.33 26.70 10.47
N LEU A 162 8.11 27.26 10.40
CA LEU A 162 6.86 26.51 10.54
C LEU A 162 6.65 25.51 9.41
N VAL A 163 6.91 25.93 8.17
CA VAL A 163 6.81 25.09 6.98
C VAL A 163 7.81 23.93 7.05
N LEU A 164 9.05 24.21 7.43
CA LEU A 164 10.09 23.20 7.57
C LEU A 164 9.72 22.17 8.64
N LEU A 165 9.24 22.62 9.81
CA LEU A 165 8.76 21.75 10.87
C LEU A 165 7.61 20.84 10.38
N ALA A 166 6.63 21.41 9.68
CA ALA A 166 5.51 20.66 9.13
C ALA A 166 5.94 19.65 8.06
N ALA A 167 6.89 20.01 7.19
CA ALA A 167 7.44 19.13 6.17
C ALA A 167 8.12 17.91 6.83
N PHE A 168 9.02 18.12 7.80
CA PHE A 168 9.67 17.02 8.52
C PHE A 168 8.68 16.17 9.31
N ALA A 169 7.73 16.78 10.03
CA ALA A 169 6.71 16.06 10.76
C ALA A 169 5.89 15.15 9.83
N SER A 170 5.52 15.64 8.64
CA SER A 170 4.77 14.85 7.66
C SER A 170 5.58 13.66 7.12
N VAL A 171 6.88 13.83 6.86
CA VAL A 171 7.77 12.74 6.45
C VAL A 171 7.87 11.68 7.54
N ILE A 172 8.08 12.10 8.80
CA ILE A 172 8.16 11.18 9.96
C ILE A 172 6.86 10.39 10.11
N ILE A 173 5.70 11.05 10.02
CA ILE A 173 4.40 10.38 10.10
C ILE A 173 4.22 9.35 8.97
N ILE A 174 4.61 9.69 7.74
CA ILE A 174 4.50 8.76 6.61
C ILE A 174 5.43 7.56 6.82
N ILE A 175 6.69 7.78 7.20
CA ILE A 175 7.66 6.70 7.46
C ILE A 175 7.21 5.81 8.60
N ALA A 176 6.72 6.38 9.72
CA ALA A 176 6.20 5.62 10.85
C ALA A 176 5.04 4.71 10.43
N ASN A 177 4.10 5.24 9.64
CA ASN A 177 2.98 4.46 9.10
C ASN A 177 3.45 3.33 8.17
N LEU A 178 4.44 3.59 7.31
CA LEU A 178 5.04 2.58 6.43
C LEU A 178 5.73 1.47 7.23
N LYS A 179 6.50 1.84 8.27
CA LYS A 179 7.18 0.87 9.15
C LYS A 179 6.17 -0.02 9.88
N THR A 180 5.16 0.56 10.54
CA THR A 180 4.11 -0.22 11.22
C THR A 180 3.35 -1.12 10.25
N ALA A 181 3.16 -0.71 8.99
CA ALA A 181 2.55 -1.57 7.97
C ALA A 181 3.45 -2.75 7.59
N ASN A 182 4.77 -2.53 7.51
CA ASN A 182 5.76 -3.56 7.22
C ASN A 182 5.88 -4.58 8.37
N ASP A 183 5.97 -4.12 9.62
CA ASP A 183 6.10 -5.00 10.79
C ASP A 183 4.90 -5.98 10.89
N ARG A 184 3.68 -5.48 10.64
CA ARG A 184 2.48 -6.31 10.59
C ARG A 184 2.50 -7.30 9.44
N PHE A 185 3.09 -6.93 8.30
CA PHE A 185 3.21 -7.84 7.16
C PHE A 185 4.17 -8.99 7.48
N GLU A 186 5.30 -8.69 8.12
CA GLU A 186 6.26 -9.69 8.59
C GLU A 186 5.63 -10.67 9.60
N GLU A 187 4.86 -10.16 10.56
CA GLU A 187 4.14 -10.99 11.54
C GLU A 187 3.14 -11.94 10.88
N ASN A 188 2.31 -11.44 9.96
CA ASN A 188 1.35 -12.27 9.22
C ASN A 188 2.06 -13.34 8.38
N LEU A 189 3.21 -13.00 7.78
CA LEU A 189 3.99 -13.93 6.98
C LEU A 189 4.60 -15.04 7.83
N LEU A 190 5.08 -14.70 9.04
CA LEU A 190 5.58 -15.68 10.00
C LEU A 190 4.46 -16.62 10.47
N GLN A 191 3.29 -16.09 10.81
CA GLN A 191 2.12 -16.90 11.17
C GLN A 191 1.71 -17.87 10.05
N GLN A 192 1.67 -17.39 8.80
CA GLN A 192 1.37 -18.23 7.65
C GLN A 192 2.41 -19.33 7.41
N LYS A 193 3.69 -19.05 7.65
CA LYS A 193 4.76 -20.04 7.56
C LYS A 193 4.60 -21.13 8.62
N ASN A 194 4.35 -20.76 9.87
CA ASN A 194 4.16 -21.73 10.95
C ASN A 194 2.96 -22.64 10.68
N LEU A 195 1.83 -22.07 10.25
CA LEU A 195 0.65 -22.86 9.87
C LEU A 195 0.94 -23.82 8.71
N MET A 196 1.72 -23.38 7.72
CA MET A 196 2.11 -24.22 6.59
C MET A 196 3.03 -25.37 7.02
N GLU A 197 3.92 -25.13 7.98
CA GLU A 197 4.82 -26.13 8.54
C GLU A 197 4.05 -27.18 9.37
N GLU A 198 3.10 -26.74 10.20
CA GLU A 198 2.20 -27.64 10.95
C GLU A 198 1.36 -28.51 10.01
N GLN A 199 0.78 -27.91 8.96
CA GLN A 199 0.02 -28.66 7.95
C GLN A 199 0.89 -29.69 7.24
N LYS A 200 2.13 -29.34 6.92
CA LYS A 200 3.08 -30.25 6.29
C LYS A 200 3.40 -31.44 7.20
N MET A 201 3.69 -31.20 8.48
CA MET A 201 3.94 -32.29 9.43
C MET A 201 2.74 -33.23 9.55
N MET A 202 1.52 -32.70 9.63
CA MET A 202 0.30 -33.50 9.70
C MET A 202 0.11 -34.37 8.46
N VAL A 203 0.40 -33.83 7.26
CA VAL A 203 0.34 -34.58 6.01
C VAL A 203 1.39 -35.69 5.97
N GLU A 204 2.63 -35.40 6.40
CA GLU A 204 3.71 -36.39 6.47
C GLU A 204 3.38 -37.52 7.45
N GLU A 205 2.82 -37.20 8.62
CA GLU A 205 2.37 -38.19 9.61
C GLU A 205 1.23 -39.06 9.05
N LYS A 206 0.22 -38.44 8.43
CA LYS A 206 -0.88 -39.18 7.78
C LYS A 206 -0.40 -40.07 6.65
N GLN A 207 0.56 -39.61 5.85
CA GLN A 207 1.16 -40.41 4.79
C GLN A 207 1.89 -41.63 5.36
N LYS A 208 2.61 -41.46 6.48
CA LYS A 208 3.27 -42.56 7.19
C LYS A 208 2.26 -43.58 7.72
N GLU A 209 1.20 -43.13 8.39
CA GLU A 209 0.11 -44.01 8.87
C GLU A 209 -0.53 -44.84 7.74
N ILE A 210 -0.75 -44.22 6.58
CA ILE A 210 -1.29 -44.90 5.39
C ILE A 210 -0.32 -45.96 4.87
N LEU A 211 0.96 -45.62 4.75
CA LEU A 211 1.99 -46.57 4.31
C LEU A 211 2.09 -47.76 5.28
N ASP A 212 2.09 -47.50 6.58
CA ASP A 212 2.12 -48.54 7.61
C ASP A 212 0.89 -49.45 7.53
N SER A 213 -0.29 -48.87 7.29
CA SER A 213 -1.53 -49.62 7.07
C SER A 213 -1.48 -50.49 5.82
N ILE A 214 -0.92 -49.98 4.71
CA ILE A 214 -0.70 -50.75 3.47
C ILE A 214 0.28 -51.90 3.70
N TYR A 215 1.39 -51.66 4.41
CA TYR A 215 2.36 -52.70 4.74
C TYR A 215 1.74 -53.79 5.61
N TYR A 216 0.96 -53.40 6.62
CA TYR A 216 0.26 -54.34 7.50
C TYR A 216 -0.77 -55.19 6.73
N ALA A 217 -1.60 -54.57 5.90
CA ALA A 217 -2.56 -55.27 5.04
C ALA A 217 -1.86 -56.26 4.10
N ARG A 218 -0.74 -55.85 3.47
CA ARG A 218 0.09 -56.70 2.62
C ARG A 218 0.67 -57.90 3.39
N ARG A 219 1.05 -57.70 4.66
CA ARG A 219 1.54 -58.79 5.53
C ARG A 219 0.44 -59.80 5.83
N ILE A 220 -0.78 -59.35 6.15
CA ILE A 220 -1.94 -60.23 6.36
C ILE A 220 -2.24 -61.02 5.07
N GLN A 221 -2.32 -60.33 3.93
CA GLN A 221 -2.58 -60.98 2.65
C GLN A 221 -1.57 -62.09 2.34
N ARG A 222 -0.27 -61.83 2.54
CA ARG A 222 0.78 -62.85 2.35
C ARG A 222 0.69 -64.03 3.33
N ALA A 223 0.22 -63.81 4.55
CA ALA A 223 0.04 -64.88 5.53
C ALA A 223 -1.18 -65.78 5.20
N LEU A 224 -2.20 -65.23 4.54
CA LEU A 224 -3.42 -65.95 4.15
C LEU A 224 -3.28 -66.67 2.81
N ILE A 225 -2.41 -66.19 1.90
CA ILE A 225 -2.16 -66.86 0.63
C ILE A 225 -1.35 -68.13 0.90
N THR A 226 -1.92 -69.29 0.57
CA THR A 226 -1.23 -70.58 0.65
C THR A 226 -0.03 -70.55 -0.29
N SER A 227 1.12 -71.10 0.12
CA SER A 227 2.35 -70.99 -0.68
C SER A 227 2.11 -71.51 -2.11
N GLU A 228 2.63 -70.79 -3.11
CA GLU A 228 2.47 -71.20 -4.51
C GLU A 228 2.94 -72.64 -4.74
N MET A 229 3.95 -73.06 -3.99
CA MET A 229 4.47 -74.42 -3.98
C MET A 229 3.42 -75.44 -3.50
N TYR A 230 2.64 -75.11 -2.46
CA TYR A 230 1.55 -75.94 -1.96
C TYR A 230 0.38 -76.00 -2.95
N ILE A 231 0.01 -74.86 -3.55
CA ILE A 231 -1.04 -74.80 -4.58
C ILE A 231 -0.63 -75.64 -5.80
N LYS A 232 0.61 -75.47 -6.28
CA LYS A 232 1.17 -76.19 -7.43
C LYS A 232 1.25 -77.70 -7.19
N ARG A 233 1.71 -78.12 -6.01
CA ARG A 233 1.75 -79.54 -5.61
C ARG A 233 0.36 -80.18 -5.60
N ASN A 234 -0.67 -79.46 -5.15
CA ASN A 234 -2.04 -79.98 -5.16
C ASN A 234 -2.65 -80.00 -6.58
N LEU A 235 -2.35 -79.01 -7.42
CA LEU A 235 -2.75 -78.99 -8.83
C LEU A 235 -2.11 -80.13 -9.64
N GLU A 236 -0.83 -80.42 -9.40
CA GLU A 236 -0.12 -81.54 -10.06
C GLU A 236 -0.69 -82.90 -9.64
N LYS A 237 -1.05 -83.07 -8.36
CA LYS A 237 -1.76 -84.27 -7.87
C LYS A 237 -3.11 -84.45 -8.58
N LEU A 238 -3.94 -83.41 -8.63
CA LEU A 238 -5.24 -83.45 -9.30
C LEU A 238 -5.14 -83.80 -10.78
N LYS A 239 -4.12 -83.29 -11.49
CA LYS A 239 -3.85 -83.66 -12.89
C LYS A 239 -3.45 -85.12 -13.05
N LYS A 240 -2.69 -85.67 -12.10
CA LYS A 240 -2.26 -87.07 -12.15
C LYS A 240 -3.42 -88.03 -11.90
N ASP A 241 -4.26 -87.72 -10.91
CA ASP A 241 -5.46 -88.52 -10.57
C ASP A 241 -6.54 -88.49 -11.68
N SER A 242 -6.53 -87.46 -12.53
CA SER A 242 -7.42 -87.37 -13.70
C SER A 242 -6.85 -88.00 -14.97
N SER A 243 -5.56 -88.35 -14.99
CA SER A 243 -4.92 -89.12 -16.08
C SER A 243 -4.88 -90.63 -15.84
N GLU A 244 -5.21 -91.09 -14.63
CA GLU A 244 -5.28 -92.51 -14.25
C GLU A 244 -6.74 -93.07 -14.26
N LYS A 245 -7.72 -92.27 -14.71
CA LYS A 245 -9.09 -92.70 -15.04
C LYS A 245 -9.30 -92.64 -16.56
#